data_AF-A0A0B6Z857-F1
#
_entry.id   AF-A0A0B6Z857-F1
#
_cell.length_a   1.000
_cell.length_b   1.000
_cell.length_c   1.000
_cell.angle_alpha   90.00
_cell.angle_beta   90.00
_cell.angle_gamma   90.00
#
_symmetry.space_group_name_H-M   'P 1'
#
loop_
_entity.id
_entity.type
_entity.pdbx_description
1 polymer ?
#
loop_
_entity_poly.entity_id
_entity_poly.type
_entity_poly.pdbx_seq_one_letter_code
_entity_poly.pdbx_strand_id
1 'polypeptide(L)'
;IASSKVTKEWPQTGAITFNDVKLRYRSGTPLALKDITFAVESHEKIGIVGRSGAGKSSLAVALFRLTELEAGRILIDGIDISKISLNELRSRLSIIPQDAVLFAGNLRYNLDPFHHYSDADIWQALEKCHIASMVKSLEHQLDTSVVENGDNFSAGERQLICMARALLRNSRIL
;
A
#
# COMPACT_ATOMS: atom_id res chain seq x y z
N ILE A 1 -23.55 3.81 -9.47
CA ILE A 1 -23.43 3.84 -7.99
C ILE A 1 -22.84 5.19 -7.64
N ALA A 2 -23.54 6.00 -6.85
CA ALA A 2 -23.09 7.36 -6.53
C ALA A 2 -21.75 7.30 -5.77
N SER A 3 -20.71 7.86 -6.37
CA SER A 3 -19.43 8.07 -5.69
C SER A 3 -19.66 9.12 -4.61
N SER A 4 -19.55 8.73 -3.35
CA SER A 4 -19.47 9.71 -2.27
C SER A 4 -18.12 10.39 -2.36
N LYS A 5 -18.09 11.68 -2.70
CA LYS A 5 -16.88 12.49 -2.58
C LYS A 5 -16.49 12.55 -1.11
N VAL A 6 -15.40 11.90 -0.75
CA VAL A 6 -14.78 12.08 0.56
C VAL A 6 -14.04 13.42 0.59
N THR A 7 -13.80 13.96 1.78
CA THR A 7 -13.08 15.23 1.90
C THR A 7 -11.61 15.06 1.54
N LYS A 8 -10.92 16.15 1.22
CA LYS A 8 -9.49 16.11 0.88
C LYS A 8 -8.65 15.62 2.05
N GLU A 9 -9.14 15.71 3.27
CA GLU A 9 -8.46 15.34 4.50
C GLU A 9 -8.70 13.86 4.87
N TRP A 10 -9.58 13.15 4.16
CA TRP A 10 -9.87 11.74 4.43
C TRP A 10 -8.72 10.82 3.94
N PRO A 11 -8.37 9.76 4.70
CA PRO A 11 -8.76 9.52 6.08
C PRO A 11 -8.01 10.46 7.04
N GLN A 12 -8.72 10.97 8.04
CA GLN A 12 -8.18 11.86 9.08
C GLN A 12 -7.45 11.06 10.16
N THR A 13 -8.08 9.99 10.66
CA THR A 13 -7.57 9.20 11.79
C THR A 13 -7.05 7.84 11.35
N GLY A 14 -7.59 7.28 10.26
CA GLY A 14 -7.19 5.99 9.72
C GLY A 14 -7.76 4.80 10.49
N ALA A 15 -8.86 4.99 11.24
CA ALA A 15 -9.52 3.90 11.95
C ALA A 15 -10.22 2.97 10.95
N ILE A 16 -10.05 1.66 11.13
CA ILE A 16 -10.55 0.64 10.19
C ILE A 16 -11.54 -0.27 10.91
N THR A 17 -12.65 -0.60 10.26
CA THR A 17 -13.61 -1.57 10.79
C THR A 17 -14.01 -2.58 9.71
N PHE A 18 -13.78 -3.86 9.99
CA PHE A 18 -14.31 -4.97 9.22
C PHE A 18 -15.61 -5.42 9.90
N ASN A 19 -16.70 -5.51 9.14
CA ASN A 19 -18.00 -6.00 9.63
C ASN A 19 -18.49 -7.13 8.73
N ASP A 20 -18.51 -8.34 9.29
CA ASP A 20 -19.00 -9.59 8.68
C ASP A 20 -18.43 -9.84 7.28
N VAL A 21 -17.14 -9.52 7.10
CA VAL A 21 -16.49 -9.53 5.80
C VAL A 21 -16.34 -10.95 5.26
N LYS A 22 -16.85 -11.16 4.05
CA LYS A 22 -16.72 -12.40 3.26
C LYS A 22 -16.05 -12.06 1.93
N LEU A 23 -15.00 -12.80 1.59
CA LEU A 23 -14.28 -12.61 0.33
C LEU A 23 -14.10 -13.94 -0.38
N ARG A 24 -14.36 -13.93 -1.69
CA ARG A 24 -14.12 -15.04 -2.62
C ARG A 24 -13.34 -14.52 -3.81
N TYR A 25 -12.36 -15.28 -4.29
CA TYR A 25 -11.59 -14.89 -5.48
C TYR A 25 -12.32 -15.20 -6.79
N ARG A 26 -13.08 -16.30 -6.84
CA ARG A 26 -13.83 -16.72 -8.03
C ARG A 26 -15.16 -17.34 -7.63
N SER A 27 -16.22 -17.03 -8.37
CA SER A 27 -17.52 -17.68 -8.16
C SER A 27 -17.38 -19.20 -8.16
N GLY A 28 -18.06 -19.88 -7.23
CA GLY A 28 -17.97 -21.34 -7.08
C GLY A 28 -16.79 -21.86 -6.24
N THR A 29 -15.76 -21.06 -5.92
CA THR A 29 -14.66 -21.51 -5.03
C THR A 29 -14.93 -21.21 -3.56
N PRO A 30 -14.42 -21.95 -2.58
CA PRO A 30 -14.62 -21.61 -1.17
C PRO A 30 -14.27 -20.14 -0.83
N LEU A 31 -14.94 -19.58 0.19
CA LEU A 31 -14.60 -18.28 0.75
C LEU A 31 -13.18 -18.29 1.32
N ALA A 32 -12.38 -17.30 0.93
CA ALA A 32 -11.03 -17.07 1.44
C ALA A 32 -11.04 -16.32 2.78
N LEU A 33 -12.04 -15.47 2.99
CA LEU A 33 -12.36 -14.83 4.28
C LEU A 33 -13.82 -15.14 4.62
N LYS A 34 -14.09 -15.51 5.88
CA LYS A 34 -15.41 -15.94 6.36
C LYS A 34 -15.72 -15.22 7.67
N ASP A 35 -16.79 -14.41 7.67
CA ASP A 35 -17.36 -13.77 8.86
C ASP A 35 -16.30 -12.98 9.68
N ILE A 36 -15.47 -12.21 8.97
CA ILE A 36 -14.39 -11.45 9.61
C ILE A 36 -14.93 -10.12 10.16
N THR A 37 -14.84 -9.96 11.48
CA THR A 37 -15.24 -8.74 12.20
C THR A 37 -14.16 -8.33 13.19
N PHE A 38 -13.64 -7.12 13.05
CA PHE A 38 -12.69 -6.49 13.98
C PHE A 38 -12.59 -4.98 13.71
N ALA A 39 -12.04 -4.24 14.67
CA ALA A 39 -11.70 -2.84 14.53
C ALA A 39 -10.20 -2.62 14.78
N VAL A 40 -9.65 -1.60 14.11
CA VAL A 40 -8.30 -1.06 14.32
C VAL A 40 -8.49 0.40 14.68
N GLU A 41 -8.05 0.77 15.87
CA GLU A 41 -8.15 2.14 16.33
C GLU A 41 -7.12 3.04 15.64
N SER A 42 -7.36 4.34 15.69
CA SER A 42 -6.43 5.32 15.12
C SER A 42 -5.04 5.17 15.75
N HIS A 43 -4.00 5.19 14.90
CA HIS A 43 -2.59 5.05 15.30
C HIS A 43 -2.21 3.71 15.92
N GLU A 44 -3.11 2.72 15.89
CA GLU A 44 -2.82 1.38 16.39
C GLU A 44 -1.90 0.62 15.41
N LYS A 45 -0.93 -0.11 15.97
CA LYS A 45 -0.02 -0.97 15.20
C LYS A 45 -0.40 -2.42 15.45
N ILE A 46 -0.95 -3.09 14.45
CA ILE A 46 -1.46 -4.46 14.58
C ILE A 46 -0.60 -5.45 13.81
N GLY A 47 -0.27 -6.56 14.46
CA GLY A 47 0.34 -7.73 13.81
C GLY A 47 -0.71 -8.79 13.49
N ILE A 48 -0.77 -9.25 12.25
CA ILE A 48 -1.65 -10.35 11.83
C ILE A 48 -0.83 -11.64 11.73
N VAL A 49 -1.09 -12.59 12.62
CA VAL A 49 -0.38 -13.88 12.69
C VAL A 49 -1.28 -15.05 12.31
N GLY A 50 -0.68 -16.10 11.76
CA GLY A 50 -1.40 -17.32 11.38
C GLY A 50 -0.63 -18.14 10.35
N ARG A 51 -1.00 -19.41 10.19
CA ARG A 51 -0.37 -20.33 9.22
C ARG A 51 -0.43 -19.80 7.78
N SER A 52 0.45 -20.30 6.91
CA SER A 52 0.32 -20.03 5.47
C SER A 52 -1.07 -20.45 4.97
N GLY A 53 -1.66 -19.68 4.07
CA GLY A 53 -3.02 -19.90 3.58
C GLY A 53 -4.17 -19.49 4.51
N ALA A 54 -3.90 -18.97 5.71
CA ALA A 54 -4.94 -18.55 6.67
C ALA A 54 -5.71 -17.27 6.29
N GLY A 55 -5.51 -16.72 5.09
CA GLY A 55 -6.23 -15.53 4.62
C GLY A 55 -5.59 -14.17 4.97
N LYS A 56 -4.38 -14.14 5.54
CA LYS A 56 -3.68 -12.89 5.89
C LYS A 56 -3.54 -11.93 4.71
N SER A 57 -3.00 -12.41 3.59
CA SER A 57 -2.89 -11.60 2.36
C SER A 57 -4.26 -11.25 1.78
N SER A 58 -5.27 -12.10 2.00
CA SER A 58 -6.65 -11.82 1.58
C SER A 58 -7.26 -10.64 2.34
N LEU A 59 -6.84 -10.36 3.58
CA LEU A 59 -7.26 -9.16 4.30
C LEU A 59 -6.75 -7.88 3.63
N ALA A 60 -5.49 -7.88 3.18
CA ALA A 60 -4.93 -6.78 2.41
C ALA A 60 -5.65 -6.61 1.06
N VAL A 61 -5.92 -7.72 0.36
CA VAL A 61 -6.71 -7.72 -0.89
C VAL A 61 -8.10 -7.10 -0.67
N ALA A 62 -8.77 -7.44 0.43
CA ALA A 62 -10.06 -6.88 0.79
C ALA A 62 -9.97 -5.36 1.08
N LEU A 63 -9.00 -4.95 1.90
CA LEU A 63 -8.82 -3.55 2.31
C LEU A 63 -8.51 -2.63 1.12
N PHE A 64 -7.64 -3.07 0.21
CA PHE A 64 -7.30 -2.34 -1.01
C PHE A 64 -8.34 -2.47 -2.13
N ARG A 65 -9.43 -3.20 -1.86
CA ARG A 65 -10.45 -3.59 -2.85
C ARG A 65 -9.83 -4.09 -4.15
N LEU A 66 -8.83 -4.97 -4.06
CA LEU A 66 -8.27 -5.66 -5.23
C LEU A 66 -9.25 -6.71 -5.76
N THR A 67 -10.06 -7.26 -4.85
CA THR A 67 -11.23 -8.09 -5.12
C THR A 67 -12.39 -7.53 -4.31
N GLU A 68 -13.57 -7.40 -4.92
CA GLU A 68 -14.77 -6.97 -4.20
C GLU A 68 -15.23 -8.03 -3.19
N LEU A 69 -15.90 -7.57 -2.14
CA LEU A 69 -16.44 -8.46 -1.12
C LEU A 69 -17.64 -9.24 -1.67
N GLU A 70 -17.78 -10.49 -1.22
CA GLU A 70 -19.00 -11.27 -1.42
C GLU A 70 -20.13 -10.73 -0.53
N ALA A 71 -19.79 -10.38 0.71
CA ALA A 71 -20.73 -9.81 1.69
C ALA A 71 -19.96 -9.07 2.81
N GLY A 72 -20.70 -8.34 3.63
CA GLY A 72 -20.16 -7.49 4.69
C GLY A 72 -19.67 -6.15 4.15
N ARG A 73 -18.93 -5.41 4.97
CA ARG A 73 -18.37 -4.10 4.59
C ARG A 73 -17.09 -3.79 5.36
N ILE A 74 -16.26 -2.96 4.74
CA ILE A 74 -15.08 -2.37 5.37
C ILE A 74 -15.32 -0.87 5.47
N LEU A 75 -15.07 -0.30 6.65
CA LEU A 75 -15.18 1.12 6.93
C LEU A 75 -13.78 1.67 7.18
N ILE A 76 -13.48 2.85 6.65
CA ILE A 76 -12.32 3.65 7.06
C ILE A 76 -12.84 5.02 7.50
N ASP A 77 -12.53 5.40 8.74
CA ASP A 77 -13.10 6.57 9.44
C ASP A 77 -14.63 6.59 9.38
N GLY A 78 -15.25 5.43 9.56
CA GLY A 78 -16.71 5.25 9.50
C GLY A 78 -17.33 5.33 8.10
N ILE A 79 -16.53 5.57 7.05
CA ILE A 79 -16.98 5.62 5.66
C ILE A 79 -16.82 4.26 4.99
N ASP A 80 -17.89 3.74 4.40
CA ASP A 80 -17.88 2.50 3.64
C ASP A 80 -17.04 2.66 2.36
N ILE A 81 -15.93 1.93 2.29
CA ILE A 81 -14.96 2.07 1.20
C ILE A 81 -15.52 1.60 -0.14
N SER A 82 -16.63 0.84 -0.18
CA SER A 82 -17.32 0.45 -1.42
C SER A 82 -17.93 1.65 -2.16
N LYS A 83 -18.20 2.76 -1.45
CA LYS A 83 -18.79 3.99 -1.99
C LYS A 83 -17.74 4.98 -2.54
N ILE A 84 -16.47 4.69 -2.32
CA ILE A 84 -15.32 5.51 -2.74
C ILE A 84 -14.78 4.96 -4.06
N SER A 85 -14.28 5.84 -4.94
CA SER A 85 -13.61 5.39 -6.16
C SER A 85 -12.32 4.65 -5.84
N LEU A 86 -11.96 3.64 -6.64
CA LEU A 86 -10.74 2.85 -6.40
C LEU A 86 -9.46 3.71 -6.44
N ASN A 87 -9.41 4.69 -7.34
CA ASN A 87 -8.27 5.61 -7.44
C ASN A 87 -8.14 6.47 -6.17
N GLU A 88 -9.24 7.03 -5.69
CA GLU A 88 -9.24 7.85 -4.48
C GLU A 88 -8.88 7.01 -3.25
N LEU A 89 -9.51 5.84 -3.07
CA LEU A 89 -9.17 4.91 -1.97
C LEU A 89 -7.68 4.54 -1.98
N ARG A 90 -7.17 4.03 -3.10
CA ARG A 90 -5.79 3.51 -3.19
C ARG A 90 -4.73 4.60 -3.17
N SER A 91 -5.08 5.86 -3.48
CA SER A 91 -4.18 7.00 -3.31
C SER A 91 -3.93 7.36 -1.84
N ARG A 92 -4.83 6.94 -0.93
CA ARG A 92 -4.78 7.24 0.51
C ARG A 92 -4.20 6.11 1.36
N LEU A 93 -3.91 4.96 0.74
CA LEU A 93 -3.34 3.79 1.39
C LEU A 93 -1.95 3.53 0.83
N SER A 94 -1.05 3.08 1.71
CA SER A 94 0.27 2.60 1.33
C SER A 94 0.39 1.11 1.61
N ILE A 95 1.20 0.41 0.81
CA ILE A 95 1.49 -1.01 1.01
C ILE A 95 2.95 -1.24 0.64
N ILE A 96 3.63 -2.07 1.43
CA ILE A 96 4.95 -2.59 1.10
C ILE A 96 4.75 -4.05 0.70
N PRO A 97 4.96 -4.41 -0.58
CA PRO A 97 4.75 -5.78 -1.03
C PRO A 97 5.77 -6.74 -0.40
N GLN A 98 5.40 -8.02 -0.32
CA GLN A 98 6.33 -9.07 0.11
C GLN A 98 7.49 -9.23 -0.89
N ASP A 99 7.18 -9.17 -2.18
CA ASP A 99 8.18 -9.15 -3.26
C ASP A 99 8.37 -7.71 -3.74
N ALA A 100 9.54 -7.12 -3.46
CA ALA A 100 9.89 -5.78 -3.91
C ALA A 100 10.19 -5.77 -5.41
N VAL A 101 9.25 -5.24 -6.19
CA VAL A 101 9.38 -5.05 -7.64
C VAL A 101 9.65 -3.59 -7.97
N LEU A 102 10.71 -3.37 -8.75
CA LEU A 102 10.99 -2.10 -9.41
C LEU A 102 10.69 -2.23 -10.91
N PHE A 103 10.21 -1.14 -11.50
CA PHE A 103 9.90 -1.06 -12.92
C PHE A 103 11.11 -0.52 -13.69
N ALA A 104 11.27 -0.96 -14.93
CA ALA A 104 12.28 -0.42 -15.81
C ALA A 104 12.09 1.10 -16.00
N GLY A 105 13.17 1.88 -15.91
CA GLY A 105 13.13 3.34 -15.87
C GLY A 105 14.30 3.91 -15.07
N ASN A 106 14.06 4.94 -14.26
CA ASN A 106 15.04 5.44 -13.29
C ASN A 106 14.53 5.33 -11.84
N LEU A 107 15.41 5.57 -10.87
CA LEU A 107 15.06 5.52 -9.45
C LEU A 107 13.98 6.56 -9.10
N ARG A 108 14.06 7.77 -9.67
CA ARG A 108 13.05 8.83 -9.49
C ARG A 108 11.65 8.35 -9.88
N TYR A 109 11.51 7.76 -11.07
CA TYR A 109 10.25 7.20 -11.56
C TYR A 109 9.72 6.08 -10.66
N ASN A 110 10.62 5.25 -10.15
CA ASN A 110 10.24 4.19 -9.22
C ASN A 110 9.77 4.73 -7.86
N LEU A 111 10.24 5.89 -7.42
CA LEU A 111 9.85 6.51 -6.14
C LEU A 111 8.59 7.37 -6.29
N ASP A 112 8.51 8.16 -7.36
CA ASP A 112 7.43 9.10 -7.66
C ASP A 112 7.14 9.16 -9.17
N PRO A 113 6.33 8.24 -9.71
CA PRO A 113 6.05 8.16 -11.14
C PRO A 113 5.18 9.31 -11.66
N PHE A 114 4.53 10.08 -10.78
CA PHE A 114 3.64 11.18 -11.15
C PHE A 114 4.22 12.57 -10.86
N HIS A 115 5.47 12.64 -10.38
CA HIS A 115 6.15 13.90 -10.05
C HIS A 115 5.35 14.78 -9.07
N HIS A 116 4.73 14.15 -8.06
CA HIS A 116 4.03 14.86 -7.00
C HIS A 116 4.97 15.43 -5.93
N TYR A 117 6.21 14.93 -5.83
CA TYR A 117 7.15 15.25 -4.77
C TYR A 117 8.41 15.93 -5.32
N SER A 118 8.99 16.82 -4.50
CA SER A 118 10.28 17.42 -4.82
C SER A 118 11.42 16.44 -4.54
N ASP A 119 12.60 16.70 -5.12
CA ASP A 119 13.81 15.91 -4.86
C ASP A 119 14.17 15.92 -3.38
N ALA A 120 13.93 17.04 -2.69
CA ALA A 120 14.17 17.16 -1.26
C ALA A 120 13.29 16.17 -0.46
N ASP A 121 12.01 16.03 -0.84
CA ASP A 121 11.10 15.06 -0.22
C ASP A 121 11.57 13.63 -0.46
N ILE A 122 11.98 13.33 -1.70
CA ILE A 122 12.52 12.02 -2.10
C ILE A 122 13.77 11.68 -1.29
N TRP A 123 14.72 12.59 -1.20
CA TRP A 123 15.94 12.40 -0.41
C TRP A 123 15.64 12.21 1.06
N GLN A 124 14.70 12.96 1.63
CA GLN A 124 14.29 12.77 3.03
C GLN A 124 13.71 11.37 3.26
N ALA A 125 12.91 10.84 2.32
CA ALA A 125 12.40 9.48 2.43
C ALA A 125 13.51 8.42 2.32
N LEU A 126 14.45 8.59 1.40
CA LEU A 126 15.62 7.72 1.26
C LEU A 126 16.51 7.73 2.52
N GLU A 127 16.63 8.87 3.19
CA GLU A 127 17.35 9.01 4.46
C GLU A 127 16.64 8.28 5.60
N LYS A 128 15.33 8.43 5.74
CA LYS A 128 14.51 7.68 6.72
C LYS A 128 14.56 6.17 6.49
N CYS A 129 14.79 5.74 5.25
CA CYS A 129 14.97 4.33 4.88
C CYS A 129 16.43 3.85 4.94
N HIS A 130 17.38 4.67 5.37
CA HIS A 130 18.80 4.33 5.44
C HIS A 130 19.42 3.86 4.10
N ILE A 131 18.88 4.31 2.96
CA ILE A 131 19.37 3.96 1.62
C ILE A 131 19.95 5.15 0.85
N ALA A 132 19.79 6.37 1.38
CA ALA A 132 20.30 7.59 0.73
C ALA A 132 21.80 7.53 0.41
N SER A 133 22.64 7.01 1.31
CA SER A 133 24.09 6.91 1.06
C SER A 133 24.43 5.99 -0.12
N MET A 134 23.69 4.88 -0.26
CA MET A 134 23.84 3.99 -1.41
C MET A 134 23.45 4.73 -2.69
N VAL A 135 22.29 5.38 -2.72
CA VAL A 135 21.84 6.14 -3.90
C VAL A 135 22.80 7.29 -4.24
N LYS A 136 23.37 8.00 -3.25
CA LYS A 136 24.38 9.06 -3.46
C LYS A 136 25.69 8.53 -4.04
N SER A 137 25.99 7.24 -3.84
CA SER A 137 27.19 6.61 -4.41
C SER A 137 27.05 6.21 -5.88
N LEU A 138 25.81 6.17 -6.38
CA LEU A 138 25.54 5.93 -7.80
C LEU A 138 25.85 7.18 -8.62
N GLU A 139 26.50 7.02 -9.77
CA GLU A 139 26.94 8.12 -10.65
C GLU A 139 25.79 9.09 -11.00
N HIS A 140 24.59 8.54 -11.27
CA HIS A 140 23.42 9.32 -11.67
C HIS A 140 22.37 9.49 -10.56
N GLN A 141 22.64 9.02 -9.33
CA GLN A 141 21.76 9.18 -8.17
C GLN A 141 20.29 8.84 -8.47
N LEU A 142 19.36 9.81 -8.37
CA LEU A 142 17.93 9.60 -8.66
C LEU A 142 17.65 9.25 -10.13
N ASP A 143 18.54 9.63 -11.04
CA ASP A 143 18.45 9.34 -12.47
C ASP A 143 19.14 8.01 -12.84
N THR A 144 19.68 7.26 -11.86
CA THR A 144 20.23 5.94 -12.11
C THR A 144 19.18 5.01 -12.70
N SER A 145 19.58 4.35 -13.80
CA SER A 145 18.75 3.39 -14.51
C SER A 145 18.41 2.20 -13.62
N VAL A 146 17.15 1.79 -13.70
CA VAL A 146 16.60 0.58 -13.08
C VAL A 146 16.26 -0.36 -14.23
N VAL A 147 16.87 -1.55 -14.24
CA VAL A 147 16.56 -2.58 -15.23
C VAL A 147 15.26 -3.31 -14.87
N GLU A 148 14.75 -4.18 -15.73
CA GLU A 148 13.55 -4.97 -15.43
C GLU A 148 13.67 -5.67 -14.07
N ASN A 149 12.59 -5.62 -13.28
CA ASN A 149 12.51 -6.11 -11.91
C ASN A 149 13.50 -5.50 -10.90
N GLY A 150 14.33 -4.54 -11.33
CA GLY A 150 15.39 -3.97 -10.52
C GLY A 150 16.53 -4.96 -10.24
N ASP A 151 16.85 -5.83 -11.19
CA ASP A 151 17.90 -6.86 -11.04
C ASP A 151 19.30 -6.27 -10.81
N ASN A 152 19.51 -5.00 -11.16
CA ASN A 152 20.74 -4.26 -10.87
C ASN A 152 20.84 -3.73 -9.43
N PHE A 153 19.83 -4.00 -8.59
CA PHE A 153 19.83 -3.76 -7.15
C PHE A 153 19.75 -5.11 -6.41
N SER A 154 20.33 -5.19 -5.23
CA SER A 154 20.13 -6.33 -4.33
C SER A 154 18.68 -6.42 -3.83
N ALA A 155 18.28 -7.60 -3.36
CA ALA A 155 16.95 -7.78 -2.76
C ALA A 155 16.69 -6.81 -1.58
N GLY A 156 17.71 -6.56 -0.75
CA GLY A 156 17.62 -5.62 0.36
C GLY A 156 17.43 -4.18 -0.11
N GLU A 157 18.17 -3.75 -1.12
CA GLU A 157 18.04 -2.39 -1.67
C GLU A 157 16.66 -2.18 -2.31
N ARG A 158 16.15 -3.16 -3.06
CA ARG A 158 14.78 -3.10 -3.59
C ARG A 158 13.75 -2.95 -2.48
N GLN A 159 13.88 -3.69 -1.38
CA GLN A 159 12.98 -3.58 -0.24
C GLN A 159 13.01 -2.18 0.39
N LEU A 160 14.19 -1.60 0.57
CA LEU A 160 14.36 -0.26 1.12
C LEU A 160 13.84 0.83 0.17
N ILE A 161 14.00 0.65 -1.15
CA ILE A 161 13.39 1.54 -2.16
C ILE A 161 11.86 1.45 -2.10
N CYS A 162 11.28 0.26 -1.98
CA CYS A 162 9.84 0.09 -1.78
C CYS A 162 9.36 0.72 -0.47
N MET A 163 10.14 0.64 0.60
CA MET A 163 9.85 1.31 1.86
C MET A 163 9.86 2.84 1.70
N ALA A 164 10.85 3.39 0.98
CA ALA A 164 10.92 4.83 0.69
C ALA A 164 9.71 5.31 -0.12
N ARG A 165 9.26 4.52 -1.12
CA ARG A 165 8.03 4.77 -1.88
C ARG A 165 6.79 4.84 -0.97
N ALA A 166 6.68 3.95 0.01
CA ALA A 166 5.57 3.95 0.96
C ALA A 166 5.63 5.15 1.92
N LEU A 167 6.83 5.51 2.40
CA LEU A 167 7.00 6.69 3.27
C LEU A 167 6.70 8.00 2.54
N LEU A 168 7.06 8.13 1.25
CA LEU A 168 6.77 9.33 0.45
C LEU A 168 5.27 9.63 0.38
N ARG A 169 4.45 8.59 0.27
CA ARG A 169 2.99 8.74 0.22
C ARG A 169 2.37 9.23 1.52
N ASN A 170 3.09 9.11 2.65
CA ASN A 170 2.66 9.58 3.98
C ASN A 170 1.19 9.25 4.30
N SER A 171 0.77 8.02 3.96
CA SER A 171 -0.60 7.55 4.19
C SER A 171 -0.86 7.28 5.67
N ARG A 172 -2.09 7.48 6.14
CA ARG A 172 -2.48 7.14 7.52
C ARG A 172 -2.50 5.63 7.79
N ILE A 173 -2.63 4.84 6.74
CA ILE A 173 -2.70 3.38 6.75
C ILE A 173 -1.60 2.86 5.82
N LEU A 174 -0.74 1.98 6.37
CA LEU A 174 0.42 1.36 5.73
C LEU A 174 0.35 -0.17 5.82
#